data_AF-A0A846ECJ1-F1
#
_entry.id   AF-A0A846ECJ1-F1
#
_cell.length_a   1.000
_cell.length_b   1.000
_cell.length_c   1.000
_cell.angle_alpha   90.00
_cell.angle_beta   90.00
_cell.angle_gamma   90.00
#
_symmetry.space_group_name_H-M   'P 1'
#
loop_
_entity.id
_entity.type
_entity.pdbx_description
1 polymer ?
#
loop_
_entity_poly.entity_id
_entity_poly.type
_entity_poly.pdbx_seq_one_letter_code
_entity_poly.pdbx_strand_id
1 'polypeptide(L)'
;MSVVSSGKVIFCEGKQRSLDIQLLERILEEIPTERPTIVSSGSKFTFSIFAQGYFFPNETPREGYLVFRDRDFDVQPPDSAQLMQLGNQRIWLTYRSCVENYLIDAELIDTYWRERYTEKQENPISKWGHGNSPGIEVIAQWIEASARSLQDYQAVRWALGDLLRLSAARSQLKTTWTGASGTLPSSLLLQDCQTEALRLIQEFRQAVDT
;
A
#
# COMPACT_ATOMS: atom_id res chain seq x y z
N MET A 1 0.35 16.46 -32.09
CA MET A 1 1.31 17.37 -31.44
C MET A 1 2.29 16.53 -30.66
N SER A 2 3.59 16.63 -31.00
CA SER A 2 4.66 15.90 -30.32
C SER A 2 4.84 16.53 -28.93
N VAL A 3 4.46 15.80 -27.88
CA VAL A 3 4.71 16.24 -26.50
C VAL A 3 6.20 16.04 -26.26
N VAL A 4 6.94 17.15 -26.11
CA VAL A 4 8.35 17.13 -25.77
C VAL A 4 8.48 16.53 -24.37
N SER A 5 8.92 15.28 -24.25
CA SER A 5 9.18 14.67 -22.95
C SER A 5 10.37 15.39 -22.31
N SER A 6 10.22 15.87 -21.09
CA SER A 6 11.26 16.62 -20.36
C SER A 6 12.48 15.78 -19.94
N GLY A 7 12.59 14.55 -20.43
CA GLY A 7 13.55 13.55 -19.93
C GLY A 7 13.21 13.04 -18.52
N LYS A 8 12.14 13.57 -17.90
CA LYS A 8 11.67 13.16 -16.58
C LYS A 8 10.71 11.97 -16.69
N VAL A 9 10.83 11.01 -15.79
CA VAL A 9 10.05 9.75 -15.79
C VAL A 9 9.34 9.57 -14.45
N ILE A 10 8.04 9.26 -14.47
CA ILE A 10 7.29 8.86 -13.29
C ILE A 10 6.96 7.38 -13.45
N PHE A 11 7.60 6.51 -12.67
CA PHE A 11 7.22 5.12 -12.59
C PHE A 11 6.01 4.99 -11.66
N CYS A 12 4.86 4.56 -12.18
CA CYS A 12 3.62 4.42 -11.42
C CYS A 12 3.32 2.94 -11.15
N GLU A 13 2.94 2.61 -9.91
CA GLU A 13 2.42 1.28 -9.56
C GLU A 13 1.12 1.01 -10.34
N GLY A 14 0.91 -0.26 -10.71
CA GLY A 14 -0.27 -0.69 -11.45
C GLY A 14 -0.03 -0.92 -12.93
N LYS A 15 -1.11 -1.26 -13.64
CA LYS A 15 -1.12 -1.53 -15.08
C LYS A 15 -1.40 -0.25 -15.86
N GLN A 16 -1.07 -0.25 -17.15
CA GLN A 16 -1.46 0.79 -18.09
C GLN A 16 -2.98 1.02 -17.98
N ARG A 17 -3.40 2.25 -17.62
CA ARG A 17 -4.79 2.66 -17.27
C ARG A 17 -5.28 2.39 -15.83
N SER A 18 -4.42 2.15 -14.86
CA SER A 18 -4.84 2.25 -13.45
C SER A 18 -5.42 3.64 -13.16
N LEU A 19 -6.29 3.74 -12.15
CA LEU A 19 -6.86 5.03 -11.72
C LEU A 19 -5.76 6.03 -11.35
N ASP A 20 -4.66 5.55 -10.75
CA ASP A 20 -3.49 6.35 -10.43
C ASP A 20 -2.83 6.97 -11.67
N ILE A 21 -2.67 6.19 -12.74
CA ILE A 21 -2.12 6.70 -14.00
C ILE A 21 -3.07 7.74 -14.59
N GLN A 22 -4.38 7.48 -14.59
CA GLN A 22 -5.37 8.43 -15.11
C GLN A 22 -5.40 9.74 -14.31
N LEU A 23 -5.28 9.66 -12.98
CA LEU A 23 -5.19 10.82 -12.11
C LEU A 23 -3.91 11.62 -12.40
N LEU A 24 -2.76 10.93 -12.47
CA LEU A 24 -1.48 11.57 -12.81
C LEU A 24 -1.53 12.20 -14.20
N GLU A 25 -2.10 11.52 -15.19
CA GLU A 25 -2.27 12.04 -16.54
C GLU A 25 -3.07 13.34 -16.53
N ARG A 26 -4.18 13.38 -15.78
CA ARG A 26 -5.05 14.56 -15.64
C ARG A 26 -4.36 15.71 -14.90
N ILE A 27 -3.61 15.43 -13.83
CA ILE A 27 -2.81 16.46 -13.14
C ILE A 27 -1.77 17.05 -14.09
N LEU A 28 -1.12 16.21 -14.89
CA LEU A 28 -0.09 16.63 -15.83
C LEU A 28 -0.64 17.38 -17.05
N GLU A 29 -1.93 17.28 -17.36
CA GLU A 29 -2.56 18.11 -18.40
C GLU A 29 -2.52 19.59 -18.04
N GLU A 30 -2.51 19.93 -16.75
CA GLU A 30 -2.42 21.30 -16.24
C GLU A 30 -1.00 21.87 -16.27
N ILE A 31 0.02 21.06 -16.60
CA ILE A 31 1.45 21.45 -16.63
C ILE A 31 2.06 21.20 -18.03
N PRO A 32 1.79 22.10 -19.01
CA PRO A 32 2.00 21.81 -20.42
C PRO A 32 3.46 21.84 -20.91
N THR A 33 4.36 22.53 -20.22
CA THR A 33 5.68 22.87 -20.77
C THR A 33 6.79 21.86 -20.50
N GLU A 34 6.61 20.88 -19.59
CA GLU A 34 7.63 19.89 -19.27
C GLU A 34 7.06 18.52 -18.82
N ARG A 35 6.08 17.99 -19.58
CA ARG A 35 5.35 16.80 -19.18
C ARG A 35 6.29 15.59 -18.96
N PRO A 36 6.37 15.04 -17.74
CA PRO A 36 7.09 13.80 -17.49
C PRO A 36 6.43 12.62 -18.21
N THR A 37 7.22 11.61 -18.57
CA THR A 37 6.72 10.34 -19.10
C THR A 37 6.23 9.47 -17.95
N ILE A 38 4.96 9.06 -17.95
CA ILE A 38 4.46 8.07 -16.99
C ILE A 38 4.73 6.67 -17.53
N VAL A 39 5.36 5.81 -16.72
CA VAL A 39 5.68 4.42 -17.06
C VAL A 39 5.07 3.50 -16.01
N SER A 40 4.21 2.56 -16.42
CA SER A 40 3.65 1.56 -15.51
C SER A 40 4.71 0.54 -15.11
N SER A 41 4.87 0.28 -13.82
CA SER A 41 5.86 -0.68 -13.28
C SER A 41 5.25 -2.00 -12.77
N GLY A 42 3.91 -2.13 -12.80
CA GLY A 42 3.22 -3.29 -12.27
C GLY A 42 3.21 -3.30 -10.74
N SER A 43 4.16 -4.03 -10.12
CA SER A 43 4.17 -4.31 -8.67
C SER A 43 5.26 -3.53 -7.92
N LYS A 44 4.99 -3.22 -6.64
CA LYS A 44 5.90 -2.49 -5.76
C LYS A 44 7.27 -3.13 -5.54
N PHE A 45 7.38 -4.45 -5.69
CA PHE A 45 8.60 -5.19 -5.33
C PHE A 45 9.70 -5.17 -6.40
N THR A 46 9.41 -4.66 -7.60
CA THR A 46 10.34 -4.73 -8.74
C THR A 46 10.74 -3.37 -9.29
N PHE A 47 10.37 -2.27 -8.64
CA PHE A 47 10.61 -0.91 -9.15
C PHE A 47 12.09 -0.62 -9.43
N SER A 48 13.01 -1.01 -8.54
CA SER A 48 14.45 -0.74 -8.71
C SER A 48 15.02 -1.46 -9.93
N ILE A 49 14.74 -2.76 -10.07
CA ILE A 49 15.17 -3.59 -11.20
C ILE A 49 14.50 -3.12 -12.49
N PHE A 50 13.22 -2.77 -12.44
CA PHE A 50 12.47 -2.27 -13.58
C PHE A 50 13.02 -0.94 -14.08
N ALA A 51 13.27 0.02 -13.18
CA ALA A 51 13.87 1.31 -13.54
C ALA A 51 15.27 1.12 -14.13
N GLN A 52 16.08 0.24 -13.54
CA GLN A 52 17.41 -0.09 -14.08
C GLN A 52 17.33 -0.68 -15.49
N GLY A 53 16.42 -1.63 -15.72
CA GLY A 53 16.18 -2.19 -17.05
C GLY A 53 15.66 -1.17 -18.06
N TYR A 54 14.81 -0.23 -17.63
CA TYR A 54 14.27 0.82 -18.49
C TYR A 54 15.34 1.79 -18.99
N PHE A 55 16.35 2.11 -18.17
CA PHE A 55 17.44 3.02 -18.54
C PHE A 55 18.63 2.31 -19.21
N PHE A 56 18.66 0.97 -19.26
CA PHE A 56 19.73 0.21 -19.91
C PHE A 56 19.68 0.36 -21.45
N PRO A 57 20.83 0.43 -22.18
CA PRO A 57 22.23 0.38 -21.71
C PRO A 57 22.84 1.74 -21.36
N ASN A 58 22.06 2.82 -21.46
CA ASN A 58 22.54 4.18 -21.28
C ASN A 58 22.56 4.54 -19.79
N GLU A 59 23.57 4.02 -19.09
CA GLU A 59 23.74 4.17 -17.65
C GLU A 59 24.04 5.63 -17.26
N THR A 60 23.01 6.33 -16.79
CA THR A 60 22.90 6.60 -15.36
C THR A 60 21.53 7.20 -15.07
N PRO A 61 20.79 6.73 -14.05
CA PRO A 61 19.56 7.35 -13.58
C PRO A 61 19.84 8.70 -12.87
N ARG A 62 20.50 9.63 -13.56
CA ARG A 62 20.76 10.99 -13.09
C ARG A 62 19.43 11.72 -13.01
N GLU A 63 18.86 11.69 -11.82
CA GLU A 63 17.91 12.65 -11.25
C GLU A 63 16.53 12.79 -11.92
N GLY A 64 16.32 12.21 -13.10
CA GLY A 64 15.10 12.43 -13.88
C GLY A 64 13.87 11.62 -13.43
N TYR A 65 13.97 10.70 -12.47
CA TYR A 65 12.83 9.80 -12.18
C TYR A 65 12.28 9.85 -10.76
N LEU A 66 10.97 9.73 -10.67
CA LEU A 66 10.21 9.52 -9.43
C LEU A 66 9.47 8.19 -9.51
N VAL A 67 9.21 7.60 -8.35
CA VAL A 67 8.35 6.43 -8.20
C VAL A 67 7.09 6.88 -7.48
N PHE A 68 5.95 6.74 -8.14
CA PHE A 68 4.64 6.98 -7.57
C PHE A 68 4.01 5.65 -7.16
N ARG A 69 3.66 5.55 -5.88
CA ARG A 69 3.00 4.38 -5.30
C ARG A 69 1.72 4.84 -4.63
N ASP A 70 0.64 4.12 -4.88
CA ASP A 70 -0.64 4.42 -4.25
C ASP A 70 -0.62 4.04 -2.75
N ARG A 71 0.08 2.95 -2.39
CA ARG A 71 -0.06 2.30 -1.08
C ARG A 71 1.24 2.23 -0.29
N ASP A 72 1.18 2.75 0.94
CA ASP A 72 2.02 2.29 2.03
C ASP A 72 1.28 2.41 3.36
N PHE A 73 0.71 1.30 3.79
CA PHE A 73 -0.04 1.17 5.05
C PHE A 73 0.86 1.33 6.29
N ASP A 74 2.16 1.48 6.12
CA ASP A 74 3.09 1.73 7.23
C ASP A 74 3.37 3.25 7.38
N VAL A 75 2.72 4.11 6.58
CA VAL A 75 2.85 5.58 6.63
C VAL A 75 1.53 6.23 7.02
N GLN A 76 1.53 6.97 8.12
CA GLN A 76 0.38 7.75 8.56
C GLN A 76 -0.04 8.80 7.52
N PRO A 77 -1.35 8.95 7.22
CA PRO A 77 -1.83 9.98 6.31
C PRO A 77 -1.55 11.38 6.91
N PRO A 78 -1.31 12.39 6.06
CA PRO A 78 -1.06 13.74 6.53
C PRO A 78 -2.37 14.46 6.84
N ASP A 79 -2.31 15.47 7.72
CA ASP A 79 -3.48 16.29 8.09
C ASP A 79 -4.09 17.06 6.90
N SER A 80 -3.29 17.30 5.86
CA SER A 80 -3.69 18.01 4.65
C SER A 80 -3.32 17.22 3.40
N ALA A 81 -4.12 17.37 2.33
CA ALA A 81 -3.88 16.70 1.07
C ALA A 81 -2.53 17.12 0.46
N GLN A 82 -1.57 16.19 0.45
CA GLN A 82 -0.22 16.40 -0.07
C GLN A 82 0.41 15.08 -0.53
N LEU A 83 1.44 15.17 -1.35
CA LEU A 83 2.29 14.01 -1.65
C LEU A 83 3.21 13.74 -0.46
N MET A 84 3.31 12.48 -0.05
CA MET A 84 4.20 12.08 1.04
C MET A 84 5.44 11.40 0.49
N GLN A 85 6.62 11.87 0.88
CA GLN A 85 7.87 11.22 0.51
C GLN A 85 8.21 10.07 1.48
N LEU A 86 8.50 8.89 0.95
CA LEU A 86 8.87 7.73 1.76
C LEU A 86 10.37 7.77 2.11
N GLY A 87 10.70 8.36 3.26
CA GLY A 87 12.08 8.53 3.72
C GLY A 87 12.92 9.35 2.73
N ASN A 88 14.21 9.01 2.58
CA ASN A 88 15.11 9.69 1.64
C ASN A 88 15.07 9.09 0.22
N GLN A 89 14.06 8.28 -0.10
CA GLN A 89 13.93 7.62 -1.39
C GLN A 89 13.21 8.53 -2.40
N ARG A 90 13.33 8.23 -3.70
CA ARG A 90 12.58 8.90 -4.78
C ARG A 90 11.15 8.36 -4.90
N ILE A 91 10.55 7.92 -3.79
CA ILE A 91 9.23 7.30 -3.73
C ILE A 91 8.25 8.28 -3.09
N TRP A 92 7.14 8.52 -3.78
CA TRP A 92 6.06 9.39 -3.35
C TRP A 92 4.76 8.60 -3.23
N LEU A 93 4.00 8.88 -2.19
CA LEU A 93 2.71 8.28 -1.86
C LEU A 93 1.59 9.31 -1.96
N THR A 94 0.38 8.82 -2.24
CA THR A 94 -0.84 9.62 -2.15
C THR A 94 -1.19 9.92 -0.69
N TYR A 95 -1.86 11.05 -0.44
CA TYR A 95 -2.29 11.42 0.92
C TYR A 95 -3.30 10.44 1.54
N ARG A 96 -3.95 9.59 0.73
CA ARG A 96 -4.94 8.59 1.16
C ARG A 96 -4.36 7.18 1.28
N SER A 97 -3.07 7.08 1.63
CA SER A 97 -2.31 5.82 1.69
C SER A 97 -2.89 4.72 2.59
N CYS A 98 -3.88 5.02 3.44
CA CYS A 98 -4.35 4.14 4.51
C CYS A 98 -5.84 3.81 4.53
N VAL A 99 -6.66 4.33 3.60
CA VAL A 99 -8.11 4.23 3.76
C VAL A 99 -8.78 3.65 2.52
N GLU A 100 -9.07 2.36 2.59
CA GLU A 100 -9.91 1.63 1.62
C GLU A 100 -11.41 2.03 1.74
N ASN A 101 -11.80 2.70 2.84
CA ASN A 101 -13.20 2.94 3.19
C ASN A 101 -13.85 4.19 2.57
N TYR A 102 -13.13 5.00 1.79
CA TYR A 102 -13.71 6.23 1.21
C TYR A 102 -14.67 5.98 0.04
N LEU A 103 -14.84 4.72 -0.39
CA LEU A 103 -15.66 4.38 -1.55
C LEU A 103 -16.77 3.36 -1.22
N ILE A 104 -16.97 3.05 0.06
CA ILE A 104 -17.93 2.03 0.48
C ILE A 104 -19.22 2.73 0.93
N ASP A 105 -20.11 2.93 -0.03
CA ASP A 105 -21.46 3.46 0.19
C ASP A 105 -22.42 2.30 0.45
N ALA A 106 -23.11 2.33 1.61
CA ALA A 106 -24.04 1.29 2.01
C ALA A 106 -25.24 1.17 1.05
N GLU A 107 -25.72 2.28 0.49
CA GLU A 107 -26.81 2.31 -0.50
C GLU A 107 -26.35 1.71 -1.82
N LEU A 108 -25.13 2.04 -2.26
CA LEU A 108 -24.56 1.46 -3.48
C LEU A 108 -24.39 -0.05 -3.36
N ILE A 109 -23.91 -0.53 -2.20
CA ILE A 109 -23.79 -1.96 -1.92
C ILE A 109 -25.15 -2.62 -1.89
N ASP A 110 -26.13 -2.06 -1.16
CA ASP A 110 -27.49 -2.62 -1.09
C ASP A 110 -28.09 -2.74 -2.50
N THR A 111 -27.95 -1.69 -3.31
CA THR A 111 -28.43 -1.66 -4.70
C THR A 111 -27.78 -2.76 -5.53
N TYR A 112 -26.44 -2.82 -5.55
CA TYR A 112 -25.70 -3.84 -6.29
C TYR A 112 -26.08 -5.26 -5.83
N TRP A 113 -26.21 -5.48 -4.53
CA TRP A 113 -26.56 -6.78 -3.94
C TRP A 113 -27.96 -7.23 -4.36
N ARG A 114 -28.95 -6.32 -4.36
CA ARG A 114 -30.31 -6.60 -4.82
C ARG A 114 -30.37 -6.87 -6.32
N GLU A 115 -29.65 -6.10 -7.12
CA GLU A 115 -29.55 -6.32 -8.56
C GLU A 115 -28.99 -7.71 -8.88
N ARG A 116 -27.90 -8.10 -8.20
CA ARG A 116 -27.30 -9.45 -8.37
C ARG A 116 -28.19 -10.57 -7.87
N TYR A 117 -28.93 -10.34 -6.78
CA TYR A 117 -29.90 -11.32 -6.30
C TYR A 117 -31.04 -11.51 -7.30
N THR A 118 -31.56 -10.43 -7.87
CA THR A 118 -32.61 -10.46 -8.90
C THR A 118 -32.11 -11.16 -10.16
N GLU A 119 -30.93 -10.80 -10.65
CA GLU A 119 -30.27 -11.47 -11.78
C GLU A 119 -30.16 -12.99 -11.54
N LYS A 120 -29.86 -13.42 -10.31
CA LYS A 120 -29.76 -14.85 -9.98
C LYS A 120 -31.11 -15.57 -10.00
N GLN A 121 -32.20 -14.90 -9.63
CA GLN A 121 -33.54 -15.48 -9.73
C GLN A 121 -33.93 -15.67 -11.21
N GLU A 122 -33.55 -14.73 -12.06
CA GLU A 122 -33.87 -14.73 -13.49
C GLU A 122 -32.92 -15.59 -14.33
N ASN A 123 -31.67 -15.77 -13.88
CA ASN A 123 -30.62 -16.53 -14.55
C ASN A 123 -30.03 -17.63 -13.63
N PRO A 124 -30.42 -18.90 -13.83
CA PRO A 124 -29.94 -20.03 -13.03
C PRO A 124 -28.42 -20.21 -13.03
N ILE A 125 -27.71 -19.73 -14.07
CA ILE A 125 -26.26 -19.89 -14.26
C ILE A 125 -25.45 -18.80 -13.51
N SER A 126 -26.11 -17.76 -13.00
CA SER A 126 -25.43 -16.71 -12.21
C SER A 126 -24.68 -17.33 -11.02
N LYS A 127 -23.47 -16.81 -10.74
CA LYS A 127 -22.62 -17.30 -9.64
C LYS A 127 -22.94 -16.69 -8.28
N TRP A 128 -23.98 -15.85 -8.20
CA TRP A 128 -24.37 -15.19 -6.96
C TRP A 128 -24.83 -16.21 -5.91
N GLY A 129 -24.18 -16.20 -4.73
CA GLY A 129 -24.45 -17.13 -3.63
C GLY A 129 -24.84 -16.46 -2.31
N HIS A 130 -24.94 -15.13 -2.27
CA HIS A 130 -25.05 -14.36 -1.03
C HIS A 130 -26.50 -14.01 -0.63
N GLY A 131 -27.51 -14.59 -1.28
CA GLY A 131 -28.92 -14.30 -1.00
C GLY A 131 -29.30 -12.85 -1.32
N ASN A 132 -30.43 -12.40 -0.74
CA ASN A 132 -30.88 -11.01 -0.85
C ASN A 132 -30.08 -10.10 0.09
N SER A 133 -30.12 -8.79 -0.16
CA SER A 133 -29.48 -7.79 0.68
C SER A 133 -30.06 -7.79 2.10
N PRO A 134 -29.22 -7.66 3.14
CA PRO A 134 -29.67 -7.51 4.53
C PRO A 134 -30.20 -6.09 4.84
N GLY A 135 -30.10 -5.15 3.89
CA GLY A 135 -30.54 -3.76 4.05
C GLY A 135 -29.40 -2.80 4.37
N ILE A 136 -29.64 -1.52 4.07
CA ILE A 136 -28.66 -0.43 4.14
C ILE A 136 -28.12 -0.28 5.57
N GLU A 137 -28.97 -0.37 6.58
CA GLU A 137 -28.60 -0.18 7.98
C GLU A 137 -27.63 -1.26 8.47
N VAL A 138 -27.88 -2.52 8.11
CA VAL A 138 -27.01 -3.64 8.47
C VAL A 138 -25.66 -3.52 7.75
N ILE A 139 -25.68 -3.16 6.48
CA ILE A 139 -24.46 -2.94 5.69
C ILE A 139 -23.65 -1.79 6.30
N ALA A 140 -24.28 -0.67 6.65
CA ALA A 140 -23.62 0.46 7.30
C ALA A 140 -22.99 0.06 8.64
N GLN A 141 -23.68 -0.73 9.46
CA GLN A 141 -23.13 -1.26 10.71
C GLN A 141 -21.91 -2.16 10.47
N TRP A 142 -21.93 -3.02 9.45
CA TRP A 142 -20.77 -3.84 9.09
C TRP A 142 -19.58 -3.03 8.61
N ILE A 143 -19.83 -1.99 7.82
CA ILE A 143 -18.80 -1.04 7.38
C ILE A 143 -18.19 -0.35 8.60
N GLU A 144 -19.01 0.15 9.52
CA GLU A 144 -18.53 0.82 10.74
C GLU A 144 -17.70 -0.13 11.63
N ALA A 145 -18.23 -1.32 11.91
CA ALA A 145 -17.52 -2.32 12.72
C ALA A 145 -16.18 -2.72 12.08
N SER A 146 -16.16 -2.89 10.76
CA SER A 146 -14.93 -3.20 10.02
C SER A 146 -13.95 -2.02 10.07
N ALA A 147 -14.43 -0.78 9.90
CA ALA A 147 -13.60 0.41 10.00
C ALA A 147 -12.95 0.56 11.39
N ARG A 148 -13.69 0.30 12.47
CA ARG A 148 -13.16 0.30 13.84
C ARG A 148 -12.07 -0.76 14.04
N SER A 149 -12.31 -1.98 13.55
CA SER A 149 -11.31 -3.06 13.61
C SER A 149 -10.04 -2.72 12.82
N LEU A 150 -10.21 -2.14 11.62
CA LEU A 150 -9.12 -1.70 10.78
C LEU A 150 -8.34 -0.53 11.41
N GLN A 151 -9.00 0.36 12.16
CA GLN A 151 -8.34 1.49 12.83
C GLN A 151 -7.25 1.01 13.80
N ASP A 152 -7.56 0.03 14.64
CA ASP A 152 -6.59 -0.50 15.62
C ASP A 152 -5.41 -1.19 14.93
N TYR A 153 -5.72 -2.02 13.91
CA TYR A 153 -4.68 -2.65 13.09
C TYR A 153 -3.79 -1.62 12.39
N GLN A 154 -4.40 -0.56 11.86
CA GLN A 154 -3.71 0.50 11.16
C GLN A 154 -2.82 1.33 12.10
N ALA A 155 -3.27 1.58 13.34
CA ALA A 155 -2.46 2.23 14.38
C ALA A 155 -1.21 1.40 14.73
N VAL A 156 -1.34 0.08 14.85
CA VAL A 156 -0.19 -0.83 15.07
C VAL A 156 0.78 -0.77 13.91
N ARG A 157 0.28 -0.79 12.66
CA ARG A 157 1.14 -0.68 11.47
C ARG A 157 1.89 0.64 11.38
N TRP A 158 1.27 1.75 11.73
CA TRP A 158 1.95 3.05 11.78
C TRP A 158 3.02 3.07 12.87
N ALA A 159 2.72 2.58 14.07
CA ALA A 159 3.71 2.49 15.13
C ALA A 159 4.92 1.63 14.73
N LEU A 160 4.69 0.50 14.04
CA LEU A 160 5.75 -0.34 13.48
C LEU A 160 6.51 0.37 12.35
N GLY A 161 5.82 1.07 11.46
CA GLY A 161 6.42 1.87 10.39
C GLY A 161 7.35 2.96 10.93
N ASP A 162 6.90 3.70 11.94
CA ASP A 162 7.70 4.72 12.62
C ASP A 162 8.88 4.13 13.37
N LEU A 163 8.69 3.01 14.04
CA LEU A 163 9.78 2.27 14.67
C LEU A 163 10.83 1.86 13.63
N LEU A 164 10.41 1.36 12.46
CA LEU A 164 11.32 1.04 11.36
C LEU A 164 12.00 2.26 10.72
N ARG A 165 11.62 3.50 11.04
CA ARG A 165 12.37 4.70 10.61
C ARG A 165 13.58 4.96 11.49
N LEU A 166 13.60 4.45 12.72
CA LEU A 166 14.75 4.54 13.63
C LEU A 166 15.83 3.55 13.17
N SER A 167 17.04 4.05 12.88
CA SER A 167 18.17 3.24 12.40
C SER A 167 18.55 2.12 13.38
N ALA A 168 18.46 2.38 14.69
CA ALA A 168 18.70 1.41 15.76
C ALA A 168 17.65 0.29 15.80
N ALA A 169 16.39 0.62 15.53
CA ALA A 169 15.31 -0.37 15.52
C ALA A 169 15.37 -1.28 14.28
N ARG A 170 15.90 -0.80 13.14
CA ARG A 170 16.09 -1.63 11.93
C ARG A 170 17.06 -2.79 12.12
N SER A 171 18.11 -2.62 12.92
CA SER A 171 19.08 -3.70 13.17
C SER A 171 18.53 -4.74 14.15
N GLN A 172 17.67 -4.32 15.09
CA GLN A 172 17.12 -5.16 16.15
C GLN A 172 15.79 -5.84 15.78
N LEU A 173 14.98 -5.22 14.92
CA LEU A 173 13.70 -5.76 14.42
C LEU A 173 13.86 -6.48 13.08
N LYS A 174 15.05 -7.02 12.80
CA LYS A 174 15.25 -8.02 11.73
C LYS A 174 14.46 -9.28 12.08
N THR A 175 13.15 -9.21 11.88
CA THR A 175 12.28 -10.37 11.83
C THR A 175 12.36 -10.97 10.43
N THR A 176 11.85 -12.18 10.27
CA THR A 176 11.67 -12.89 8.98
C THR A 176 10.97 -12.07 7.90
N TRP A 177 10.35 -10.94 8.24
CA TRP A 177 9.64 -10.03 7.35
C TRP A 177 10.54 -8.93 6.73
N THR A 178 11.69 -8.62 7.34
CA THR A 178 12.62 -7.55 6.90
C THR A 178 14.06 -8.02 6.69
N GLY A 179 14.48 -9.08 7.38
CA GLY A 179 15.64 -9.89 7.03
C GLY A 179 15.13 -11.22 6.51
N ALA A 180 15.63 -11.66 5.34
CA ALA A 180 15.31 -12.96 4.73
C ALA A 180 15.04 -14.04 5.77
N SER A 181 14.05 -14.91 5.53
CA SER A 181 13.58 -15.95 6.45
C SER A 181 14.71 -16.47 7.33
N GLY A 182 14.73 -16.03 8.59
CA GLY A 182 15.78 -16.37 9.54
C GLY A 182 15.98 -17.89 9.60
N THR A 183 17.14 -18.32 10.09
CA THR A 183 17.37 -19.74 10.35
C THR A 183 16.32 -20.25 11.33
N LEU A 184 15.68 -21.37 10.99
CA LEU A 184 14.82 -22.08 11.92
C LEU A 184 15.62 -22.35 13.21
N PRO A 185 15.04 -22.08 14.40
CA PRO A 185 15.72 -22.37 15.64
C PRO A 185 16.03 -23.86 15.73
N SER A 186 17.10 -24.20 16.44
CA SER A 186 17.52 -25.59 16.65
C SER A 186 16.51 -26.41 17.44
N SER A 187 15.53 -25.76 18.09
CA SER A 187 14.43 -26.38 18.80
C SER A 187 13.14 -25.56 18.62
N LEU A 188 12.01 -26.27 18.52
CA LEU A 188 10.66 -25.71 18.50
C LEU A 188 9.85 -26.16 19.73
N LEU A 189 10.51 -26.70 20.76
CA LEU A 189 9.86 -27.04 22.00
C LEU A 189 9.31 -25.77 22.66
N LEU A 190 8.12 -25.86 23.24
CA LEU A 190 7.41 -24.71 23.82
C LEU A 190 8.28 -23.93 24.82
N GLN A 191 9.04 -24.63 25.64
CA GLN A 191 9.88 -24.02 26.68
C GLN A 191 11.07 -23.25 26.10
N ASP A 192 11.65 -23.74 25.00
CA ASP A 192 12.74 -23.06 24.29
C ASP A 192 12.21 -21.80 23.60
N CYS A 193 11.04 -21.90 22.97
CA CYS A 193 10.35 -20.74 22.36
C CYS A 193 10.01 -19.66 23.39
N GLN A 194 9.51 -20.05 24.57
CA GLN A 194 9.19 -19.11 25.66
C GLN A 194 10.44 -18.41 26.19
N THR A 195 11.53 -19.16 26.39
CA THR A 195 12.80 -18.63 26.88
C THR A 195 13.38 -17.61 25.90
N GLU A 196 13.39 -17.95 24.61
CA GLU A 196 13.92 -17.09 23.56
C GLU A 196 13.07 -15.83 23.37
N ALA A 197 11.74 -15.94 23.44
CA ALA A 197 10.85 -14.79 23.38
C ALA A 197 11.10 -13.81 24.55
N LEU A 198 11.28 -14.31 25.77
CA LEU A 198 11.59 -13.48 26.94
C LEU A 198 12.95 -12.78 26.79
N ARG A 199 13.96 -13.49 26.27
CA ARG A 199 15.29 -12.92 25.98
C ARG A 199 15.19 -11.75 25.00
N LEU A 200 14.48 -11.92 23.89
CA LEU A 200 14.28 -10.88 22.87
C LEU A 200 13.54 -9.64 23.43
N ILE A 201 12.52 -9.85 24.27
CA ILE A 201 11.81 -8.74 24.94
C ILE A 201 12.76 -7.96 25.85
N GLN A 202 13.62 -8.65 26.59
CA GLN A 202 14.55 -8.02 27.53
C GLN A 202 15.64 -7.23 26.81
N GLU A 203 16.20 -7.77 25.72
CA GLU A 203 17.17 -7.06 24.87
C GLU A 203 16.56 -5.79 24.26
N PHE A 204 15.32 -5.87 23.79
CA PHE A 204 14.61 -4.71 23.26
C PHE A 204 14.44 -3.62 24.33
N ARG A 205 14.00 -3.98 25.54
CA ARG A 205 13.85 -3.01 26.65
C ARG A 205 15.16 -2.31 26.98
N GLN A 206 16.25 -3.07 27.09
CA GLN A 206 17.57 -2.51 27.37
C GLN A 206 18.04 -1.53 26.30
N ALA A 207 17.72 -1.79 25.03
CA ALA A 207 18.11 -0.92 23.94
C ALA A 207 17.29 0.37 23.82
N VAL A 208 16.02 0.36 24.28
CA VAL A 208 15.13 1.52 24.24
C VAL A 208 15.34 2.45 25.44
N ASP A 209 15.83 1.91 26.57
CA ASP A 209 16.11 2.67 27.79
C ASP A 209 17.48 3.40 27.79
N THR A 210 18.28 3.25 26.72
CA THR A 210 19.58 3.94 26.49
C THR A 210 19.53 4.91 25.33
#